data_AF-A0A7S4W0E7-F1
#
_entry.id   AF-A0A7S4W0E7-F1
#
_cell.length_a   1.000
_cell.length_b   1.000
_cell.length_c   1.000
_cell.angle_alpha   90.00
_cell.angle_beta   90.00
_cell.angle_gamma   90.00
#
_symmetry.space_group_name_H-M   'P 1'
#
loop_
_entity.id
_entity.type
_entity.pdbx_description
1 polymer ?
#
loop_
_entity_poly.entity_id
_entity_poly.type
_entity_poly.pdbx_seq_one_letter_code
_entity_poly.pdbx_strand_id
1 'polypeptide(L)'
;YKQEWNWNMISALRYAVLTLVEHPGGATQQSSDFLGEGKKLLSEYIEKKQQYPATIFCFYFSYVAYILCNYDFARDMQELKWKLEKNLRCCFIAFGAASFFDSLISIALAQKTKEGEWKKRALESFEKAKKYAHGRPHRVLMLVAEMDVLTGNTINAVTNYDKAINAANESGHIHEAAIANERA
;
A
#
# COMPACT_ATOMS: atom_id res chain seq x y z
N TYR A 1 -8.04 -13.25 -21.95
CA TYR A 1 -6.91 -12.43 -21.45
C TYR A 1 -7.31 -11.25 -20.56
N LYS A 2 -7.87 -10.11 -21.03
CA LYS A 2 -8.22 -8.98 -20.14
C LYS A 2 -9.27 -9.29 -19.06
N GLN A 3 -10.32 -10.04 -19.40
CA GLN A 3 -11.38 -10.44 -18.45
C GLN A 3 -10.88 -11.44 -17.39
N GLU A 4 -10.05 -12.39 -17.79
CA GLU A 4 -9.54 -13.47 -16.94
C GLU A 4 -8.58 -12.93 -15.86
N TRP A 5 -7.74 -11.95 -16.21
CA TRP A 5 -6.88 -11.26 -15.23
C TRP A 5 -7.68 -10.48 -14.18
N ASN A 6 -8.73 -9.77 -14.61
CA ASN A 6 -9.62 -9.06 -13.68
C ASN A 6 -10.29 -10.03 -12.70
N TRP A 7 -10.76 -11.18 -13.19
CA TRP A 7 -11.37 -12.19 -12.33
C TRP A 7 -10.39 -12.79 -11.33
N ASN A 8 -9.18 -13.15 -11.74
CA ASN A 8 -8.18 -13.71 -10.83
C ASN A 8 -7.74 -12.69 -9.76
N MET A 9 -7.57 -11.42 -10.14
CA MET A 9 -7.22 -10.36 -9.20
C MET A 9 -8.37 -10.04 -8.23
N ILE A 10 -9.61 -9.95 -8.72
CA ILE A 10 -10.79 -9.72 -7.87
C ILE A 10 -11.01 -10.91 -6.93
N SER A 11 -10.88 -12.13 -7.42
CA SER A 11 -11.01 -13.34 -6.60
C SER A 11 -9.91 -13.41 -5.54
N ALA A 12 -8.66 -13.10 -5.89
CA ALA A 12 -7.55 -13.05 -4.93
C ALA A 12 -7.76 -11.96 -3.86
N LEU A 13 -8.17 -10.75 -4.26
CA LEU A 13 -8.48 -9.67 -3.33
C LEU A 13 -9.68 -9.99 -2.45
N ARG A 14 -10.73 -10.59 -3.01
CA ARG A 14 -11.92 -11.02 -2.27
C ARG A 14 -11.57 -12.11 -1.27
N TYR A 15 -10.76 -13.08 -1.65
CA TYR A 15 -10.29 -14.13 -0.75
C TYR A 15 -9.43 -13.56 0.38
N ALA A 16 -8.52 -12.64 0.08
CA ALA A 16 -7.74 -11.93 1.10
C ALA A 16 -8.65 -11.20 2.08
N VAL A 17 -9.60 -10.40 1.58
CA VAL A 17 -10.52 -9.63 2.43
C VAL A 17 -11.42 -10.55 3.27
N LEU A 18 -11.99 -11.60 2.69
CA LEU A 18 -12.84 -12.55 3.42
C LEU A 18 -12.06 -13.29 4.52
N THR A 19 -10.84 -13.73 4.22
CA THR A 19 -9.96 -14.40 5.20
C THR A 19 -9.67 -13.49 6.40
N LEU A 20 -9.54 -12.18 6.16
CA LEU A 20 -9.26 -11.18 7.19
C LEU A 20 -10.48 -10.79 8.02
N VAL A 21 -11.66 -10.79 7.41
CA VAL A 21 -12.92 -10.47 8.09
C VAL A 21 -13.40 -11.64 8.93
N GLU A 22 -13.26 -12.87 8.45
CA GLU A 22 -13.85 -14.03 9.11
C GLU A 22 -13.01 -14.53 10.30
N HIS A 23 -11.68 -14.39 10.27
CA HIS A 23 -10.80 -15.01 11.27
C HIS A 23 -9.71 -14.06 11.81
N PRO A 24 -10.05 -13.03 12.60
CA PRO A 24 -9.08 -12.07 13.15
C PRO A 24 -8.00 -12.72 14.05
N GLY A 25 -8.25 -13.90 14.63
CA GLY A 25 -7.28 -14.66 15.44
C GLY A 25 -6.65 -15.88 14.78
N GLY A 26 -7.17 -16.33 13.63
CA GLY A 26 -6.65 -17.46 12.83
C GLY A 26 -5.88 -17.02 11.58
N ALA A 27 -5.74 -15.70 11.39
CA ALA A 27 -5.24 -15.07 10.19
C ALA A 27 -3.85 -15.54 9.76
N THR A 28 -2.99 -16.05 10.64
CA THR A 28 -1.59 -16.34 10.31
C THR A 28 -1.41 -17.49 9.33
N GLN A 29 -2.11 -18.61 9.49
CA GLN A 29 -1.93 -19.77 8.61
C GLN A 29 -2.60 -19.56 7.25
N GLN A 30 -3.88 -19.13 7.22
CA GLN A 30 -4.58 -18.88 5.96
C GLN A 30 -4.05 -17.66 5.20
N SER A 31 -3.55 -16.62 5.89
CA SER A 31 -2.83 -15.54 5.19
C SER A 31 -1.52 -16.04 4.60
N SER A 32 -0.80 -16.95 5.28
CA SER A 32 0.41 -17.58 4.73
C SER A 32 0.10 -18.35 3.44
N ASP A 33 -0.97 -19.14 3.44
CA ASP A 33 -1.41 -19.92 2.28
C ASP A 33 -1.81 -19.01 1.11
N PHE A 34 -2.58 -17.94 1.37
CA PHE A 34 -2.94 -16.94 0.37
C PHE A 34 -1.71 -16.24 -0.23
N LEU A 35 -0.78 -15.82 0.62
CA LEU A 35 0.47 -15.20 0.17
C LEU A 35 1.33 -16.20 -0.62
N GLY A 36 1.27 -17.50 -0.27
CA GLY A 36 1.94 -18.59 -0.98
C GLY A 36 1.42 -18.80 -2.40
N GLU A 37 0.10 -18.93 -2.56
CA GLU A 37 -0.53 -19.03 -3.89
C GLU A 37 -0.28 -17.77 -4.72
N GLY A 38 -0.35 -16.61 -4.07
CA GLY A 38 -0.02 -15.32 -4.65
C GLY A 38 1.40 -15.26 -5.23
N LYS A 39 2.39 -15.75 -4.49
CA LYS A 39 3.78 -15.85 -4.94
C LYS A 39 3.91 -16.75 -6.17
N LYS A 40 3.20 -17.89 -6.20
CA LYS A 40 3.23 -18.81 -7.35
C LYS A 40 2.72 -18.12 -8.62
N LEU A 41 1.55 -17.48 -8.54
CA LEU A 41 0.97 -16.77 -9.69
C LEU A 41 1.86 -15.59 -10.12
N LEU A 42 2.47 -14.88 -9.17
CA LEU A 42 3.43 -13.81 -9.46
C LEU A 42 4.67 -14.34 -10.21
N SER A 43 5.23 -15.47 -9.80
CA SER A 43 6.34 -16.12 -10.50
C SER A 43 5.97 -16.48 -11.93
N GLU A 44 4.78 -17.02 -12.17
CA GLU A 44 4.30 -17.30 -13.52
C GLU A 44 4.22 -16.04 -14.40
N TYR A 45 3.77 -14.90 -13.84
CA TYR A 45 3.75 -13.64 -14.58
C TYR A 45 5.16 -13.15 -14.92
N ILE A 46 6.11 -13.28 -13.99
CA ILE A 46 7.50 -12.89 -14.21
C ILE A 46 8.15 -13.79 -15.28
N GLU A 47 7.96 -15.10 -15.20
CA GLU A 47 8.45 -16.07 -16.19
C GLU A 47 7.90 -15.80 -17.59
N LYS A 48 6.60 -15.49 -17.69
CA LYS A 48 5.94 -15.10 -18.95
C LYS A 48 6.28 -13.67 -19.40
N LYS A 49 7.18 -12.97 -18.72
CA LYS A 49 7.58 -11.56 -18.97
C LYS A 49 6.39 -10.59 -18.96
N GLN A 50 5.33 -10.92 -18.21
CA GLN A 50 4.15 -10.09 -18.03
C GLN A 50 4.39 -9.10 -16.87
N GLN A 51 5.26 -8.13 -17.12
CA GLN A 51 5.71 -7.16 -16.10
C GLN A 51 4.56 -6.32 -15.53
N TYR A 52 3.59 -5.90 -16.35
CA TYR A 52 2.48 -5.06 -15.90
C TYR A 52 1.57 -5.77 -14.90
N PRO A 53 1.01 -6.98 -15.18
CA PRO A 53 0.32 -7.77 -14.18
C PRO A 53 1.17 -8.02 -12.93
N ALA A 54 2.44 -8.39 -13.09
CA ALA A 54 3.33 -8.64 -11.96
C ALA A 54 3.47 -7.41 -11.04
N THR A 55 3.68 -6.21 -11.59
CA THR A 55 3.75 -4.95 -10.82
C THR A 55 2.46 -4.68 -10.05
N ILE A 56 1.30 -4.93 -10.65
CA ILE A 56 0.00 -4.72 -10.00
C ILE A 56 -0.18 -5.71 -8.84
N PHE A 57 0.17 -6.98 -9.07
CA PHE A 57 0.15 -8.01 -8.04
C PHE A 57 1.07 -7.64 -6.88
N CYS A 58 2.30 -7.19 -7.15
CA CYS A 58 3.21 -6.73 -6.09
C CYS A 58 2.62 -5.55 -5.29
N PHE A 59 1.96 -4.59 -5.95
CA PHE A 59 1.29 -3.48 -5.26
C PHE A 59 0.17 -3.97 -4.33
N TYR A 60 -0.70 -4.87 -4.81
CA TYR A 60 -1.78 -5.38 -3.96
C TYR A 60 -1.26 -6.22 -2.80
N PHE A 61 -0.26 -7.08 -3.05
CA PHE A 61 0.33 -7.87 -1.98
C PHE A 61 1.07 -7.01 -0.96
N SER A 62 1.78 -5.97 -1.38
CA SER A 62 2.41 -5.05 -0.43
C SER A 62 1.38 -4.29 0.41
N TYR A 63 0.27 -3.85 -0.21
CA TYR A 63 -0.83 -3.22 0.50
C TYR A 63 -1.49 -4.15 1.52
N VAL A 64 -1.87 -5.37 1.11
CA VAL A 64 -2.47 -6.35 2.02
C VAL A 64 -1.50 -6.69 3.15
N ALA A 65 -0.23 -6.94 2.84
CA ALA A 65 0.80 -7.23 3.84
C ALA A 65 0.97 -6.10 4.85
N TYR A 66 0.89 -4.85 4.40
CA TYR A 66 0.94 -3.67 5.26
C TYR A 66 -0.24 -3.60 6.22
N ILE A 67 -1.47 -3.78 5.72
CA ILE A 67 -2.67 -3.82 6.58
C ILE A 67 -2.56 -4.95 7.62
N LEU A 68 -1.92 -6.06 7.26
CA LEU A 68 -1.66 -7.20 8.15
C LEU A 68 -0.41 -7.09 8.99
N CYS A 69 0.26 -5.94 8.98
CA CYS A 69 1.50 -5.71 9.71
C CYS A 69 2.63 -6.72 9.38
N ASN A 70 2.55 -7.43 8.26
CA ASN A 70 3.61 -8.30 7.75
C ASN A 70 4.61 -7.46 6.93
N TYR A 71 5.39 -6.65 7.65
CA TYR A 71 6.29 -5.66 7.05
C TYR A 71 7.43 -6.30 6.24
N ASP A 72 7.92 -7.47 6.61
CA ASP A 72 8.96 -8.18 5.84
C ASP A 72 8.43 -8.57 4.45
N PHE A 73 7.23 -9.16 4.39
CA PHE A 73 6.64 -9.50 3.11
C PHE A 73 6.23 -8.24 2.31
N ALA A 74 5.76 -7.19 2.98
CA ALA A 74 5.49 -5.90 2.33
C ALA A 74 6.76 -5.30 1.70
N ARG A 75 7.90 -5.39 2.39
CA ARG A 75 9.22 -4.98 1.89
C ARG A 75 9.59 -5.77 0.64
N ASP A 76 9.56 -7.10 0.70
CA ASP A 76 9.93 -7.97 -0.42
C ASP A 76 9.10 -7.67 -1.67
N MET A 77 7.79 -7.47 -1.49
CA MET A 77 6.89 -7.10 -2.59
C MET A 77 7.17 -5.70 -3.13
N GLN A 78 7.48 -4.72 -2.27
CA GLN A 78 7.82 -3.37 -2.72
C GLN A 78 9.14 -3.31 -3.47
N GLU A 79 10.14 -4.11 -3.08
CA GLU A 79 11.40 -4.22 -3.82
C GLU A 79 11.21 -4.86 -5.18
N LEU A 80 10.45 -5.95 -5.23
CA LEU A 80 10.14 -6.64 -6.48
C LEU A 80 9.33 -5.75 -7.42
N LYS A 81 8.31 -5.07 -6.90
CA LYS A 81 7.53 -4.06 -7.63
C LYS A 81 8.45 -3.05 -8.31
N TRP A 82 9.41 -2.51 -7.57
CA TRP A 82 10.33 -1.51 -8.09
C TRP A 82 11.22 -2.05 -9.21
N LYS A 83 11.78 -3.26 -9.03
CA LYS A 83 12.56 -3.92 -10.09
C LYS A 83 11.75 -4.08 -11.38
N LEU A 84 10.46 -4.38 -11.26
CA LEU A 84 9.55 -4.51 -12.40
C LEU A 84 9.19 -3.15 -13.01
N GLU A 85 8.92 -2.13 -12.19
CA GLU A 85 8.55 -0.78 -12.65
C GLU A 85 9.65 -0.10 -13.46
N LYS A 86 10.93 -0.32 -13.15
CA LYS A 86 12.06 0.23 -13.93
C LYS A 86 12.00 -0.14 -15.42
N ASN A 87 11.37 -1.28 -15.74
CA ASN A 87 11.23 -1.78 -17.11
C ASN A 87 9.91 -1.38 -17.78
N LEU A 88 8.96 -0.83 -17.00
CA LEU A 88 7.67 -0.38 -17.51
C LEU A 88 7.76 1.07 -17.95
N ARG A 89 7.64 1.32 -19.26
CA ARG A 89 7.65 2.68 -19.81
C ARG A 89 6.46 3.53 -19.35
N CYS A 90 5.35 2.91 -18.95
CA CYS A 90 4.07 3.58 -18.75
C CYS A 90 3.14 2.75 -17.85
N CYS A 91 3.38 2.69 -16.54
CA CYS A 91 2.38 2.11 -15.63
C CYS A 91 1.46 3.23 -15.11
N PHE A 92 0.30 3.38 -15.76
CA PHE A 92 -0.68 4.46 -15.54
C PHE A 92 -1.76 4.15 -14.49
N ILE A 93 -1.68 3.01 -13.78
CA ILE A 93 -2.76 2.64 -12.87
C ILE A 93 -2.80 3.58 -11.67
N ALA A 94 -3.94 4.26 -11.54
CA ALA A 94 -4.46 4.90 -10.34
C ALA A 94 -3.40 5.63 -9.49
N PHE A 95 -2.64 6.53 -10.12
CA PHE A 95 -1.49 7.19 -9.51
C PHE A 95 -1.77 7.77 -8.11
N GLY A 96 -2.97 8.31 -7.86
CA GLY A 96 -3.33 8.87 -6.56
C GLY A 96 -3.38 7.83 -5.44
N ALA A 97 -4.11 6.73 -5.63
CA ALA A 97 -4.23 5.69 -4.60
C ALA A 97 -2.95 4.87 -4.47
N ALA A 98 -2.33 4.50 -5.60
CA ALA A 98 -1.12 3.71 -5.60
C ALA A 98 0.06 4.45 -4.95
N SER A 99 0.25 5.75 -5.29
CA SER A 99 1.32 6.55 -4.67
C SER A 99 1.06 6.82 -3.19
N PHE A 100 -0.21 6.97 -2.79
CA PHE A 100 -0.58 7.14 -1.39
C PHE A 100 -0.19 5.91 -0.55
N PHE A 101 -0.60 4.70 -0.96
CA PHE A 101 -0.24 3.49 -0.23
C PHE A 101 1.24 3.17 -0.33
N ASP A 102 1.89 3.40 -1.48
CA ASP A 102 3.36 3.27 -1.58
C ASP A 102 4.09 4.17 -0.57
N SER A 103 3.59 5.39 -0.37
CA SER A 103 4.15 6.32 0.61
C SER A 103 3.94 5.83 2.03
N LEU A 104 2.73 5.41 2.40
CA LEU A 104 2.45 4.82 3.72
C LEU A 104 3.35 3.61 4.02
N ILE A 105 3.44 2.67 3.07
CA ILE A 105 4.26 1.46 3.22
C ILE A 105 5.74 1.85 3.37
N SER A 106 6.23 2.78 2.54
CA SER A 106 7.63 3.22 2.58
C SER A 106 7.95 3.95 3.88
N ILE A 107 7.05 4.77 4.42
CA ILE A 107 7.23 5.44 5.71
C ILE A 107 7.29 4.41 6.83
N ALA A 108 6.36 3.46 6.86
CA ALA A 108 6.35 2.41 7.88
C ALA A 108 7.60 1.53 7.81
N LEU A 109 8.08 1.18 6.60
CA LEU A 109 9.34 0.48 6.43
C LEU A 109 10.54 1.30 6.89
N ALA A 110 10.58 2.61 6.59
CA ALA A 110 11.62 3.51 7.07
C ALA A 110 11.67 3.59 8.61
N GLN A 111 10.51 3.61 9.27
CA GLN A 111 10.41 3.57 10.74
C GLN A 111 10.92 2.24 11.32
N LYS A 112 10.59 1.11 10.66
CA LYS A 112 10.92 -0.24 11.12
C LYS A 112 12.39 -0.63 10.89
N THR A 113 12.88 -0.46 9.67
CA THR A 113 14.21 -0.97 9.25
C THR A 113 15.32 0.06 9.45
N LYS A 114 14.98 1.35 9.55
CA LYS A 114 15.93 2.49 9.58
C LYS A 114 16.82 2.59 8.33
N GLU A 115 16.49 1.87 7.26
CA GLU A 115 17.23 1.94 6.01
C GLU A 115 16.89 3.26 5.28
N GLY A 116 17.93 4.00 4.88
CA GLY A 116 17.76 5.31 4.24
C GLY A 116 17.01 5.27 2.90
N GLU A 117 17.02 4.12 2.21
CA GLU A 117 16.34 3.93 0.93
C GLU A 117 14.82 4.06 1.06
N TRP A 118 14.21 3.51 2.12
CA TRP A 118 12.77 3.65 2.37
C TRP A 118 12.37 5.08 2.67
N LYS A 119 13.22 5.85 3.36
CA LYS A 119 13.00 7.28 3.58
C LYS A 119 13.02 8.06 2.27
N LYS A 120 13.98 7.78 1.38
CA LYS A 120 14.03 8.38 0.05
C LYS A 120 12.77 8.02 -0.76
N ARG A 121 12.35 6.75 -0.72
CA ARG A 121 11.16 6.27 -1.41
C ARG A 121 9.88 6.88 -0.87
N ALA A 122 9.77 7.05 0.45
CA ALA A 122 8.67 7.74 1.10
C ALA A 122 8.50 9.16 0.55
N LEU A 123 9.60 9.91 0.40
CA LEU A 123 9.59 11.26 -0.18
C LEU A 123 9.18 11.26 -1.66
N GLU A 124 9.74 10.37 -2.48
CA GLU A 124 9.40 10.30 -3.90
C GLU A 124 7.93 9.92 -4.14
N SER A 125 7.42 8.95 -3.38
CA SER A 125 6.01 8.54 -3.43
C SER A 125 5.07 9.58 -2.84
N PHE A 126 5.51 10.32 -1.80
CA PHE A 126 4.76 11.45 -1.24
C PHE A 126 4.56 12.56 -2.28
N GLU A 127 5.60 12.98 -2.98
CA GLU A 127 5.48 14.02 -4.02
C GLU A 127 4.57 13.58 -5.17
N LYS A 128 4.62 12.30 -5.55
CA LYS A 128 3.66 11.72 -6.50
C LYS A 128 2.24 11.75 -5.92
N ALA A 129 2.03 11.28 -4.70
CA ALA A 129 0.72 11.25 -4.06
C ALA A 129 0.12 12.66 -3.99
N LYS A 130 0.91 13.67 -3.59
CA LYS A 130 0.52 15.08 -3.56
C LYS A 130 0.12 15.60 -4.94
N LYS A 131 0.91 15.31 -5.98
CA LYS A 131 0.59 15.68 -7.36
C LYS A 131 -0.74 15.09 -7.84
N TYR A 132 -1.07 13.88 -7.41
CA TYR A 132 -2.26 13.15 -7.85
C TYR A 132 -3.42 13.16 -6.84
N ALA A 133 -3.34 13.95 -5.78
CA ALA A 133 -4.34 14.01 -4.72
C ALA A 133 -5.59 14.83 -5.08
N HIS A 134 -5.80 15.19 -6.35
CA HIS A 134 -6.93 16.04 -6.78
C HIS A 134 -8.27 15.54 -6.19
N GLY A 135 -8.90 16.39 -5.37
CA GLY A 135 -10.17 16.09 -4.69
C GLY A 135 -10.06 15.18 -3.46
N ARG A 136 -8.84 14.82 -3.02
CA ARG A 136 -8.60 13.94 -1.86
C ARG A 136 -7.52 14.50 -0.92
N PRO A 137 -7.71 15.71 -0.36
CA PRO A 137 -6.73 16.36 0.51
C PRO A 137 -6.41 15.57 1.78
N HIS A 138 -7.38 14.79 2.29
CA HIS A 138 -7.21 13.92 3.47
C HIS A 138 -6.03 12.95 3.33
N ARG A 139 -5.76 12.43 2.13
CA ARG A 139 -4.63 11.53 1.87
C ARG A 139 -3.28 12.24 2.05
N VAL A 140 -3.18 13.48 1.57
CA VAL A 140 -1.94 14.27 1.73
C VAL A 140 -1.73 14.63 3.19
N LEU A 141 -2.78 15.06 3.89
CA LEU A 141 -2.72 15.38 5.32
C LEU A 141 -2.23 14.19 6.15
N MET A 142 -2.74 12.99 5.86
CA MET A 142 -2.28 11.77 6.52
C MET A 142 -0.80 11.48 6.24
N LEU A 143 -0.35 11.60 4.98
CA LEU A 143 1.07 11.40 4.66
C LEU A 143 1.98 12.45 5.33
N VAL A 144 1.51 13.69 5.47
CA VAL A 144 2.25 14.72 6.23
C VAL A 144 2.37 14.30 7.69
N ALA A 145 1.28 13.82 8.31
CA ALA A 145 1.31 13.32 9.68
C ALA A 145 2.32 12.17 9.85
N GLU A 146 2.34 11.22 8.94
CA GLU A 146 3.28 10.09 8.93
C GLU A 146 4.74 10.53 8.80
N MET A 147 5.00 11.55 7.98
CA MET A 147 6.32 12.16 7.85
C MET A 147 6.72 12.93 9.12
N ASP A 148 5.77 13.59 9.79
CA ASP A 148 5.99 14.22 11.09
C ASP A 148 6.35 13.16 12.15
N VAL A 149 5.67 12.02 12.18
CA VAL A 149 6.03 10.88 13.05
C VAL A 149 7.44 10.40 12.74
N LEU A 150 7.77 10.17 11.46
CA LEU A 150 9.09 9.72 11.03
C LEU A 150 10.22 10.69 11.44
N THR A 151 9.91 11.98 11.57
CA THR A 151 10.87 13.03 11.96
C THR A 151 10.83 13.40 13.45
N GLY A 152 9.94 12.79 14.24
CA GLY A 152 9.82 13.03 15.68
C GLY A 152 8.93 14.23 16.06
N ASN A 153 8.22 14.83 15.11
CA ASN A 153 7.33 15.98 15.32
C ASN A 153 5.92 15.54 15.75
N THR A 154 5.80 14.83 16.87
CA THR A 154 4.54 14.18 17.30
C THR A 154 3.35 15.13 17.43
N ILE A 155 3.55 16.35 17.92
CA ILE A 155 2.47 17.35 18.06
C ILE A 155 1.88 17.73 16.70
N ASN A 156 2.74 17.93 15.70
CA ASN A 156 2.29 18.24 14.34
C ASN A 156 1.62 17.03 13.69
N ALA A 157 2.14 15.82 13.95
CA ALA A 157 1.54 14.58 13.46
C ALA A 157 0.09 14.45 13.92
N VAL A 158 -0.18 14.57 15.23
CA VAL A 158 -1.54 14.50 15.80
C VAL A 158 -2.46 15.54 15.14
N THR A 159 -1.99 16.79 15.04
CA THR A 159 -2.75 17.87 14.40
C THR A 159 -3.10 17.55 12.93
N ASN A 160 -2.18 16.92 12.19
CA ASN A 160 -2.38 16.55 10.80
C ASN A 160 -3.27 15.31 10.65
N TYR A 161 -3.23 14.37 11.60
CA TYR A 161 -4.20 13.26 11.65
C TYR A 161 -5.62 13.76 11.89
N ASP A 162 -5.83 14.66 12.85
CA ASP A 162 -7.16 15.24 13.11
C ASP A 162 -7.74 15.92 11.85
N LYS A 163 -6.90 16.69 11.15
CA LYS A 163 -7.27 17.30 9.86
C LYS A 163 -7.59 16.26 8.80
N ALA A 164 -6.81 15.19 8.70
CA ALA A 164 -7.06 14.09 7.77
C ALA A 164 -8.37 13.37 8.07
N ILE A 165 -8.66 13.07 9.34
CA ILE A 165 -9.89 12.41 9.81
C ILE A 165 -11.10 13.27 9.44
N ASN A 166 -11.08 14.56 9.78
CA ASN A 166 -12.18 15.47 9.49
C ASN A 166 -12.43 15.60 7.98
N ALA A 167 -11.38 15.83 7.19
CA ALA A 167 -11.51 15.95 5.74
C ALA A 167 -11.98 14.64 5.07
N ALA A 168 -11.60 13.47 5.61
CA ALA A 168 -12.07 12.18 5.13
C ALA A 168 -13.56 11.97 5.45
N ASN A 169 -13.98 12.29 6.68
CA ASN A 169 -15.38 12.18 7.12
C ASN A 169 -16.32 13.09 6.31
N GLU A 170 -15.94 14.36 6.09
CA GLU A 170 -16.70 15.32 5.28
C GLU A 170 -16.91 14.85 3.84
N SER A 171 -15.96 14.09 3.30
CA SER A 171 -15.99 13.55 1.94
C SER A 171 -16.59 12.13 1.85
N GLY A 172 -17.04 11.55 2.96
CA GLY A 172 -17.57 10.18 3.02
C GLY A 172 -16.52 9.07 2.85
N HIS A 173 -15.23 9.36 3.06
CA HIS A 173 -14.12 8.42 2.95
C HIS A 173 -13.85 7.70 4.27
N ILE A 174 -14.81 6.85 4.69
CA ILE A 174 -14.81 6.19 6.00
C ILE A 174 -13.58 5.28 6.22
N HIS A 175 -13.08 4.64 5.17
CA HIS A 175 -11.91 3.74 5.28
C HIS A 175 -10.63 4.53 5.53
N GLU A 176 -10.43 5.62 4.80
CA GLU A 176 -9.30 6.51 5.04
C GLU A 176 -9.37 7.21 6.41
N ALA A 177 -10.58 7.54 6.90
CA ALA A 177 -10.76 8.04 8.27
C ALA A 177 -10.39 6.97 9.31
N ALA A 178 -10.80 5.72 9.12
CA ALA A 178 -10.43 4.62 10.02
C ALA A 178 -8.91 4.41 10.06
N ILE A 179 -8.25 4.39 8.89
CA ILE A 179 -6.78 4.32 8.81
C ILE A 179 -6.13 5.48 9.57
N ALA A 180 -6.63 6.71 9.43
CA ALA A 180 -6.06 7.85 10.15
C ALA A 180 -6.20 7.70 11.67
N ASN A 181 -7.34 7.20 12.15
CA ASN A 181 -7.57 6.96 13.58
C ASN A 181 -6.65 5.87 14.14
N GLU A 182 -6.40 4.80 13.39
CA GLU A 182 -5.49 3.72 13.82
C GLU A 182 -4.02 4.18 13.91
N ARG A 183 -3.67 5.30 13.26
CA ARG A 183 -2.30 5.79 13.12
C ARG A 183 -1.99 7.03 13.98
N ALA A 184 -3.01 7.72 14.46
CA ALA A 184 -2.91 8.87 15.38
C ALA A 184 -2.42 8.45 16.78
#